data_AF-A0A2A3XUP4-F1
#
_entry.id   AF-A0A2A3XUP4-F1
#
_cell.length_a   1.000
_cell.length_b   1.000
_cell.length_c   1.000
_cell.angle_alpha   90.00
_cell.angle_beta   90.00
_cell.angle_gamma   90.00
#
_symmetry.space_group_name_H-M   'P 1'
#
loop_
_entity.id
_entity.type
_entity.pdbx_description
1 polymer ?
#
loop_
_entity_poly.entity_id
_entity_poly.type
_entity_poly.pdbx_seq_one_letter_code
_entity_poly.pdbx_strand_id
1 'polypeptide(L)'
;MKTTAQTTFTGPDLPLDDRSGDGYDYLDTAENAGWTVIAQWGAEGYDFGAWPYVIGFARQINKGGKRHFGYGLYVEGDTTTKYFDTLEACKEAIDRDAHWFWKTGQSDGPDDVPEKFEDLPAKYRGLPAG
;
A
#
# COMPACT_ATOMS: atom_id res chain seq x y z
N MET A 1 -19.73 -14.66 28.64
CA MET A 1 -19.32 -14.21 27.29
C MET A 1 -17.89 -14.70 27.06
N LYS A 2 -17.62 -15.43 25.99
CA LYS A 2 -16.24 -15.78 25.60
C LYS A 2 -15.78 -14.74 24.60
N THR A 3 -14.78 -13.95 24.95
CA THR A 3 -14.11 -13.03 24.03
C THR A 3 -13.26 -13.87 23.10
N THR A 4 -13.71 -14.08 21.86
CA THR A 4 -12.89 -14.73 20.83
C THR A 4 -11.83 -13.72 20.42
N ALA A 5 -10.55 -14.02 20.67
CA ALA A 5 -9.45 -13.25 20.10
C ALA A 5 -9.57 -13.32 18.57
N GLN A 6 -9.76 -12.19 17.90
CA GLN A 6 -9.68 -12.13 16.45
C GLN A 6 -8.23 -12.49 16.08
N THR A 7 -8.04 -13.64 15.44
CA THR A 7 -6.74 -14.02 14.91
C THR A 7 -6.53 -13.25 13.61
N THR A 8 -5.73 -12.19 13.66
CA THR A 8 -5.29 -11.49 12.45
C THR A 8 -4.54 -12.49 11.57
N PHE A 9 -4.91 -12.57 10.29
CA PHE A 9 -4.19 -13.39 9.32
C PHE A 9 -2.73 -12.91 9.22
N THR A 10 -1.79 -13.84 9.24
CA THR A 10 -0.39 -13.60 8.89
C THR A 10 -0.06 -14.28 7.57
N GLY A 11 0.54 -13.51 6.66
CA GLY A 11 1.08 -13.96 5.38
C GLY A 11 2.56 -13.60 5.25
N PRO A 12 3.20 -13.90 4.11
CA PRO A 12 4.59 -13.49 3.87
C PRO A 12 4.72 -11.96 3.90
N ASP A 13 5.76 -11.46 4.54
CA ASP A 13 6.07 -10.03 4.54
C ASP A 13 6.67 -9.60 3.18
N LEU A 14 6.77 -8.29 2.97
CA LEU A 14 7.70 -7.74 1.98
C LEU A 14 9.12 -8.24 2.29
N PRO A 15 9.91 -8.63 1.27
CA PRO A 15 11.32 -8.98 1.47
C PRO A 15 12.08 -7.85 2.17
N LEU A 16 13.09 -8.17 2.97
CA LEU A 16 13.97 -7.13 3.50
C LEU A 16 14.83 -6.58 2.36
N ASP A 17 15.03 -5.27 2.35
CA ASP A 17 15.99 -4.61 1.46
C ASP A 17 17.42 -4.94 1.92
N ASP A 18 18.26 -5.42 1.00
CA ASP A 18 19.66 -5.73 1.28
C ASP A 18 20.58 -4.50 1.21
N ARG A 19 20.01 -3.33 0.86
CA ARG A 19 20.65 -2.01 0.79
C ARG A 19 21.80 -1.96 -0.23
N SER A 20 21.82 -2.85 -1.22
CA SER A 20 22.93 -2.97 -2.18
C SER A 20 22.67 -2.32 -3.54
N GLY A 21 21.43 -1.95 -3.85
CA GLY A 21 21.02 -1.39 -5.13
C GLY A 21 20.60 0.08 -5.12
N ASP A 22 19.82 0.46 -6.14
CA ASP A 22 19.37 1.85 -6.39
C ASP A 22 17.91 2.10 -6.00
N GLY A 23 17.24 1.09 -5.45
CA GLY A 23 15.84 1.12 -5.02
C GLY A 23 14.87 0.63 -6.09
N TYR A 24 15.23 0.68 -7.38
CA TYR A 24 14.42 0.08 -8.44
C TYR A 24 14.62 -1.43 -8.53
N ASP A 25 15.81 -1.93 -8.17
CA ASP A 25 16.09 -3.36 -8.01
C ASP A 25 15.21 -4.04 -6.95
N TYR A 26 14.74 -3.27 -5.97
CA TYR A 26 13.80 -3.75 -4.97
C TYR A 26 12.42 -4.10 -5.57
N LEU A 27 12.04 -3.49 -6.70
CA LEU A 27 10.79 -3.82 -7.41
C LEU A 27 10.80 -5.27 -7.87
N ASP A 28 11.86 -5.68 -8.56
CA ASP A 28 12.04 -7.06 -9.03
C ASP A 28 12.03 -8.04 -7.85
N THR A 29 12.66 -7.67 -6.74
CA THR A 29 12.69 -8.47 -5.51
C THR A 29 11.28 -8.68 -4.94
N ALA A 30 10.49 -7.61 -4.83
CA ALA A 30 9.12 -7.67 -4.34
C ALA A 30 8.20 -8.44 -5.31
N GLU A 31 8.30 -8.20 -6.62
CA GLU A 31 7.50 -8.87 -7.65
C GLU A 31 7.77 -10.38 -7.68
N ASN A 32 9.04 -10.79 -7.61
CA ASN A 32 9.42 -12.21 -7.51
C ASN A 32 8.88 -12.87 -6.23
N ALA A 33 8.65 -12.10 -5.17
CA ALA A 33 8.01 -12.57 -3.93
C ALA A 33 6.46 -12.59 -3.99
N GLY A 34 5.88 -12.22 -5.13
CA GLY A 34 4.43 -12.25 -5.41
C GLY A 34 3.69 -10.98 -4.97
N TRP A 35 4.40 -9.87 -4.83
CA TRP A 35 3.82 -8.55 -4.64
C TRP A 35 3.63 -7.85 -5.98
N THR A 36 2.69 -6.91 -6.05
CA THR A 36 2.43 -6.10 -7.23
C THR A 36 2.59 -4.64 -6.85
N VAL A 37 3.38 -3.90 -7.61
CA VAL A 37 3.64 -2.49 -7.31
C VAL A 37 2.40 -1.62 -7.49
N ILE A 38 2.25 -0.63 -6.61
CA ILE A 38 1.23 0.42 -6.68
C ILE A 38 1.96 1.70 -7.10
N ALA A 39 2.00 1.97 -8.41
CA ALA A 39 2.62 3.18 -8.92
C ALA A 39 1.74 4.41 -8.76
N GLN A 40 0.46 4.25 -9.05
CA GLN A 40 -0.49 5.35 -9.13
C GLN A 40 -1.73 5.09 -8.30
N TRP A 41 -2.32 6.16 -7.77
CA TRP A 41 -3.52 6.12 -6.95
C TRP A 41 -4.42 7.34 -7.18
N GLY A 42 -5.71 7.19 -6.86
CA GLY A 42 -6.73 8.18 -7.20
C GLY A 42 -7.10 8.18 -8.68
N ALA A 43 -8.22 8.82 -9.02
CA ALA A 43 -8.86 8.75 -10.33
C ALA A 43 -7.99 9.26 -11.49
N GLU A 44 -7.09 10.21 -11.22
CA GLU A 44 -6.19 10.81 -12.23
C GLU A 44 -4.81 10.14 -12.26
N GLY A 45 -4.58 9.12 -11.43
CA GLY A 45 -3.32 8.37 -11.41
C GLY A 45 -2.15 9.18 -10.84
N TYR A 46 -2.37 9.89 -9.73
CA TYR A 46 -1.30 10.57 -9.01
C TYR A 46 -0.28 9.56 -8.47
N ASP A 47 0.96 9.99 -8.29
CA ASP A 47 2.00 9.13 -7.76
C ASP A 47 1.62 8.65 -6.36
N PHE A 48 1.68 7.35 -6.10
CA PHE A 48 1.35 6.85 -4.75
C PHE A 48 2.38 7.32 -3.71
N GLY A 49 3.68 7.30 -4.05
CA GLY A 49 4.81 7.68 -3.21
C GLY A 49 5.94 8.31 -4.04
N ALA A 50 6.98 8.86 -3.41
CA ALA A 50 8.16 9.35 -4.12
C ALA A 50 9.07 8.20 -4.55
N TRP A 51 9.13 7.93 -5.85
CA TRP A 51 9.97 6.87 -6.41
C TRP A 51 11.46 7.25 -6.41
N PRO A 52 12.40 6.32 -6.11
CA PRO A 52 12.20 4.95 -5.61
C PRO A 52 12.15 4.83 -4.08
N TYR A 53 12.04 5.96 -3.34
CA TYR A 53 12.17 5.98 -1.89
C TYR A 53 10.93 5.53 -1.14
N VAL A 54 9.73 5.73 -1.70
CA VAL A 54 8.44 5.35 -1.12
C VAL A 54 7.65 4.56 -2.16
N ILE A 55 7.46 3.27 -1.92
CA ILE A 55 6.83 2.36 -2.88
C ILE A 55 5.76 1.53 -2.18
N GLY A 56 4.53 1.58 -2.70
CA GLY A 56 3.42 0.76 -2.25
C GLY A 56 3.35 -0.56 -3.01
N PHE A 57 2.92 -1.61 -2.34
CA PHE A 57 2.74 -2.93 -2.93
C PHE A 57 1.44 -3.57 -2.47
N ALA A 58 0.73 -4.24 -3.39
CA ALA A 58 -0.45 -5.03 -3.10
C ALA A 58 -0.17 -6.52 -3.29
N ARG A 59 -0.88 -7.37 -2.55
CA ARG A 59 -0.88 -8.82 -2.74
C ARG A 59 -2.24 -9.42 -2.47
N GLN A 60 -2.58 -10.51 -3.14
CA GLN A 60 -3.75 -11.32 -2.83
C GLN A 60 -3.33 -12.75 -2.48
N ILE A 61 -3.85 -13.28 -1.38
CA ILE A 61 -3.59 -14.67 -0.94
C ILE A 61 -4.90 -15.38 -0.68
N ASN A 62 -5.04 -16.61 -1.15
CA ASN A 62 -6.14 -17.49 -0.76
C ASN A 62 -5.62 -18.53 0.25
N LYS A 63 -6.13 -18.51 1.48
CA LYS A 63 -5.76 -19.47 2.54
C LYS A 63 -7.03 -19.99 3.21
N GLY A 64 -7.15 -21.32 3.35
CA GLY A 64 -8.32 -21.94 3.99
C GLY A 64 -9.66 -21.59 3.33
N GLY A 65 -9.67 -21.36 2.01
CA GLY A 65 -10.88 -20.96 1.27
C GLY A 65 -11.30 -19.50 1.45
N LYS A 66 -10.54 -18.70 2.20
CA LYS A 66 -10.74 -17.26 2.37
C LYS A 66 -9.66 -16.48 1.63
N ARG A 67 -10.07 -15.36 1.02
CA ARG A 67 -9.16 -14.41 0.38
C ARG A 67 -8.70 -13.38 1.41
N HIS A 68 -7.42 -13.07 1.38
CA HIS A 68 -6.77 -12.03 2.17
C HIS A 68 -6.01 -11.09 1.23
N PHE A 69 -5.95 -9.83 1.62
CA PHE A 69 -5.36 -8.75 0.84
C PHE A 69 -4.19 -8.17 1.62
N GLY A 70 -2.98 -8.30 1.08
CA GLY A 70 -1.77 -7.74 1.63
C GLY A 70 -1.54 -6.33 1.11
N TYR A 71 -1.09 -5.45 1.99
CA TYR A 71 -0.54 -4.15 1.65
C TYR A 71 0.86 -4.07 2.26
N GLY A 72 1.84 -3.86 1.41
CA GLY A 72 3.23 -3.64 1.76
C GLY A 72 3.63 -2.20 1.46
N LEU A 73 4.46 -1.62 2.31
CA LEU A 73 5.03 -0.29 2.11
C LEU A 73 6.54 -0.36 2.32
N TYR A 74 7.28 0.10 1.33
CA TYR A 74 8.71 0.36 1.38
C TYR A 74 8.95 1.86 1.58
N VAL A 75 9.77 2.25 2.56
CA VAL A 75 10.21 3.63 2.80
C VAL A 75 11.71 3.63 3.10
N GLU A 76 12.53 4.13 2.18
CA GLU A 76 13.98 4.30 2.33
C GLU A 76 14.70 3.05 2.87
N GLY A 77 14.26 1.87 2.39
CA GLY A 77 14.80 0.55 2.76
C GLY A 77 14.16 -0.10 3.98
N ASP A 78 13.20 0.56 4.63
CA ASP A 78 12.37 -0.05 5.68
C ASP A 78 11.08 -0.58 5.07
N THR A 79 10.68 -1.79 5.47
CA THR A 79 9.50 -2.45 4.92
C THR A 79 8.47 -2.72 6.01
N THR A 80 7.21 -2.48 5.68
CA THR A 80 6.07 -2.84 6.53
C THR A 80 5.08 -3.67 5.74
N THR A 81 4.37 -4.58 6.41
CA THR A 81 3.35 -5.42 5.77
C THR A 81 2.14 -5.56 6.68
N LYS A 82 0.96 -5.41 6.09
CA LYS A 82 -0.34 -5.57 6.74
C LYS A 82 -1.22 -6.48 5.87
N TYR A 83 -2.08 -7.26 6.52
CA TYR A 83 -3.06 -8.09 5.84
C TYR A 83 -4.48 -7.78 6.31
N PHE A 84 -5.41 -7.80 5.36
CA PHE A 84 -6.81 -7.48 5.55
C PHE A 84 -7.69 -8.60 5.03
N ASP A 85 -8.85 -8.76 5.66
CA ASP A 85 -9.85 -9.75 5.27
C ASP A 85 -10.77 -9.27 4.14
N THR A 86 -10.79 -7.96 3.87
CA THR A 86 -11.60 -7.34 2.82
C THR A 86 -10.73 -6.46 1.93
N LEU A 87 -11.14 -6.35 0.67
CA LEU A 87 -10.44 -5.49 -0.29
C LEU A 87 -10.61 -4.01 0.10
N GLU A 88 -11.77 -3.66 0.64
CA GLU A 88 -12.12 -2.31 1.07
C GLU A 88 -11.23 -1.83 2.21
N ALA A 89 -10.96 -2.68 3.21
CA ALA A 89 -10.06 -2.32 4.31
C ALA A 89 -8.60 -2.19 3.85
N CYS A 90 -8.17 -3.03 2.89
CA CYS A 90 -6.86 -2.91 2.27
C CYS A 90 -6.74 -1.60 1.49
N LYS A 91 -7.75 -1.28 0.66
CA LYS A 91 -7.81 -0.02 -0.09
C LYS A 91 -7.83 1.19 0.82
N GLU A 92 -8.59 1.18 1.92
CA GLU A 92 -8.58 2.28 2.88
C GLU A 92 -7.19 2.49 3.50
N ALA A 93 -6.46 1.42 3.80
CA ALA A 93 -5.08 1.54 4.29
C ALA A 93 -4.15 2.18 3.25
N ILE A 94 -4.30 1.83 1.98
CA ILE A 94 -3.56 2.44 0.86
C ILE A 94 -3.98 3.90 0.68
N ASP A 95 -5.28 4.21 0.73
CA ASP A 95 -5.82 5.58 0.63
C ASP A 95 -5.22 6.49 1.73
N ARG A 96 -5.07 5.97 2.96
CA ARG A 96 -4.52 6.71 4.11
C ARG A 96 -3.04 7.05 3.91
N ASP A 97 -2.25 6.12 3.43
CA ASP A 97 -0.83 6.37 3.19
C ASP A 97 -0.64 7.28 1.97
N ALA A 98 -1.39 7.08 0.88
CA ALA A 98 -1.41 7.99 -0.27
C ALA A 98 -1.76 9.43 0.16
N HIS A 99 -2.83 9.60 0.93
CA HIS A 99 -3.22 10.90 1.51
C HIS A 99 -2.08 11.53 2.30
N TRP A 100 -1.43 10.76 3.17
CA TRP A 100 -0.33 11.25 3.98
C TRP A 100 0.84 11.71 3.12
N PHE A 101 1.25 10.92 2.12
CA PHE A 101 2.36 11.27 1.24
C PHE A 101 2.07 12.53 0.42
N TRP A 102 0.88 12.63 -0.17
CA TRP A 102 0.46 13.82 -0.91
C TRP A 102 0.42 15.07 -0.02
N LYS A 103 -0.26 14.97 1.11
CA LYS A 103 -0.45 16.09 2.05
C LYS A 103 0.88 16.63 2.58
N THR A 104 1.85 15.74 2.82
CA THR A 104 3.16 16.12 3.38
C THR A 104 4.19 16.49 2.31
N GLY A 105 3.80 16.48 1.03
CA GLY A 105 4.70 16.78 -0.09
C GLY A 105 5.76 15.71 -0.32
N GLN A 106 5.52 14.48 0.14
CA GLN A 106 6.41 13.32 -0.08
C GLN A 106 6.13 12.63 -1.42
N SER A 107 5.11 13.06 -2.16
CA SER A 107 4.79 12.53 -3.49
C SER A 107 3.94 13.54 -4.27
N ASP A 108 3.94 13.44 -5.59
CA ASP A 108 3.21 14.32 -6.50
C ASP A 108 1.72 13.95 -6.52
N GLY A 109 0.99 14.51 -5.55
CA GLY A 109 -0.45 14.35 -5.36
C GLY A 109 -1.30 15.47 -5.97
N PRO A 110 -2.63 15.43 -5.76
CA PRO A 110 -3.53 16.50 -6.15
C PRO A 110 -3.23 17.84 -5.45
N ASP A 111 -3.53 18.96 -6.10
CA ASP A 111 -3.30 20.32 -5.56
C ASP A 111 -4.17 20.64 -4.32
N ASP A 112 -5.35 20.01 -4.22
CA ASP A 112 -6.38 20.30 -3.20
C ASP A 112 -6.52 19.16 -2.16
N VAL A 113 -5.42 18.49 -1.83
CA VAL A 113 -5.41 17.43 -0.81
C VAL A 113 -5.80 18.02 0.55
N PRO A 114 -6.86 17.51 1.21
CA PRO A 114 -7.31 18.06 2.48
C PRO A 114 -6.36 17.73 3.64
N GLU A 115 -6.43 18.50 4.71
CA GLU A 115 -5.64 18.28 5.92
C GLU A 115 -5.95 16.93 6.59
N LYS A 116 -7.19 16.47 6.54
CA LYS A 116 -7.64 15.24 7.19
C LYS A 116 -8.03 14.20 6.16
N PHE A 117 -7.68 12.95 6.42
CA PHE A 117 -8.05 11.82 5.58
C PHE A 117 -9.57 11.68 5.46
N GLU A 118 -10.30 11.95 6.54
CA GLU A 118 -11.75 11.81 6.59
C GLU A 118 -12.46 12.73 5.58
N ASP A 119 -11.81 13.85 5.23
CA ASP A 119 -12.29 14.82 4.25
C ASP A 119 -11.82 14.50 2.81
N LEU A 120 -11.01 13.43 2.61
CA LEU A 120 -10.48 13.04 1.30
C LEU A 120 -11.62 12.67 0.33
N PRO A 121 -11.79 13.40 -0.79
CA PRO A 121 -12.81 13.10 -1.78
C PRO A 121 -12.71 11.68 -2.34
N ALA A 122 -13.86 11.08 -2.68
CA ALA A 122 -13.89 9.72 -3.25
C ALA A 122 -13.07 9.59 -4.56
N LYS A 123 -12.90 10.68 -5.32
CA LYS A 123 -12.05 10.70 -6.53
C LYS A 123 -10.57 10.46 -6.24
N TYR A 124 -10.11 10.62 -5.01
CA TYR A 124 -8.71 10.38 -4.62
C TYR A 124 -8.53 9.05 -3.88
N ARG A 125 -9.55 8.19 -3.89
CA ARG A 125 -9.55 6.89 -3.23
C ARG A 125 -9.60 5.76 -4.26
N GLY A 126 -8.80 4.72 -4.07
CA GLY A 126 -8.71 3.59 -4.98
C GLY A 126 -7.79 3.80 -6.20
N LEU A 127 -7.68 2.75 -6.99
CA LEU A 127 -6.96 2.75 -8.27
C LEU A 127 -7.58 3.73 -9.28
N PRO A 128 -6.78 4.31 -10.19
CA PRO A 128 -7.30 5.12 -11.28
C PRO A 128 -8.33 4.36 -12.12
N ALA A 129 -9.32 5.09 -12.64
CA ALA A 129 -10.24 4.53 -13.62
C ALA A 129 -9.46 4.36 -14.94
N GLY A 130 -9.29 3.11 -15.37
CA GLY A 130 -8.66 2.78 -16.66
C GLY A 130 -9.50 3.14 -17.87
#